data_AF-A0A8T4UD76-F1
#
_entry.id   AF-A0A8T4UD76-F1
#
_cell.length_a   1.000
_cell.length_b   1.000
_cell.length_c   1.000
_cell.angle_alpha   90.00
_cell.angle_beta   90.00
_cell.angle_gamma   90.00
#
_symmetry.space_group_name_H-M   'P 1'
#
loop_
_entity.id
_entity.type
_entity.pdbx_description
1 polymer ?
#
loop_
_entity_poly.entity_id
_entity_poly.type
_entity_poly.pdbx_seq_one_letter_code
_entity_poly.pdbx_strand_id
1 'polypeptide(L)'
;MQEEQRVNIIRVLDEAVKSIKDGNIVLLKDLSNETIHDASTVQDQYSITIAIIIYSLSKIHERETHYGQFKGWRTFCYDCVRGLELAKNRLEKFDIKGFDREIKNYLNTLKKLDTKLKNYIQDVFERAKLNKASRIHEHGVSIGRTAELLGVSRYELMDYVGKTFISDVKDNLTIDPVKRMKITREIFK
;
A
#
# COMPACT_ATOMS: atom_id res chain seq x y z
N MET A 1 6.15 -16.85 -6.42
CA MET A 1 6.51 -16.17 -5.16
C MET A 1 7.76 -16.85 -4.64
N GLN A 2 8.82 -16.08 -4.43
CA GLN A 2 10.06 -16.52 -3.80
C GLN A 2 9.88 -16.63 -2.28
N GLU A 3 10.75 -17.39 -1.61
CA GLU A 3 10.66 -17.65 -0.17
C GLU A 3 10.69 -16.37 0.67
N GLU A 4 11.65 -15.48 0.40
CA GLU A 4 11.82 -14.21 1.11
C GLU A 4 10.57 -13.32 1.00
N GLN A 5 9.96 -13.28 -0.19
CA GLN A 5 8.72 -12.53 -0.42
C GLN A 5 7.57 -13.10 0.41
N ARG A 6 7.46 -14.44 0.48
CA ARG A 6 6.42 -15.08 1.28
C ARG A 6 6.57 -14.73 2.76
N VAL A 7 7.78 -14.84 3.29
CA VAL A 7 8.08 -14.54 4.70
C VAL A 7 7.77 -13.07 5.01
N ASN A 8 8.17 -12.15 4.12
CA ASN A 8 7.87 -10.73 4.30
C ASN A 8 6.37 -10.45 4.26
N ILE A 9 5.63 -11.03 3.30
CA ILE A 9 4.17 -10.87 3.22
C ILE A 9 3.49 -11.42 4.49
N ILE A 10 3.91 -12.57 5.00
CA ILE A 10 3.37 -13.12 6.26
C ILE A 10 3.58 -12.15 7.42
N ARG A 11 4.80 -11.60 7.56
CA ARG A 11 5.12 -10.60 8.59
C ARG A 11 4.21 -9.38 8.47
N VAL A 12 4.12 -8.81 7.27
CA VAL A 12 3.33 -7.61 6.97
C VAL A 12 1.84 -7.84 7.25
N LEU A 13 1.30 -9.02 6.90
CA LEU A 13 -0.09 -9.38 7.22
C LEU A 13 -0.32 -9.51 8.73
N ASP A 14 0.62 -10.11 9.46
CA ASP A 14 0.50 -10.27 10.92
C ASP A 14 0.54 -8.92 11.65
N GLU A 15 1.48 -8.05 11.28
CA GLU A 15 1.58 -6.70 11.84
C GLU A 15 0.38 -5.83 11.46
N ALA A 16 -0.17 -5.97 10.26
CA ALA A 16 -1.39 -5.27 9.85
C ALA A 16 -2.60 -5.70 10.68
N VAL A 17 -2.76 -7.01 10.93
CA VAL A 17 -3.84 -7.53 11.80
C VAL A 17 -3.73 -6.97 13.21
N LYS A 18 -2.53 -6.96 13.80
CA LYS A 18 -2.28 -6.36 15.13
C LYS A 18 -2.62 -4.88 15.13
N SER A 19 -2.13 -4.14 14.14
CA SER A 19 -2.37 -2.69 14.02
C SER A 19 -3.85 -2.33 13.92
N ILE A 20 -4.65 -3.11 13.19
CA ILE A 20 -6.10 -2.88 13.09
C ILE A 20 -6.78 -3.16 14.44
N LYS A 21 -6.39 -4.24 15.14
CA LYS A 21 -6.95 -4.58 16.46
C LYS A 21 -6.61 -3.54 17.52
N ASP A 22 -5.39 -3.01 17.48
CA ASP A 22 -4.87 -2.05 18.45
C ASP A 22 -5.19 -0.59 18.08
N GLY A 23 -5.80 -0.35 16.91
CA GLY A 23 -6.12 1.00 16.42
C GLY A 23 -4.90 1.82 15.97
N ASN A 24 -3.75 1.18 15.74
CA ASN A 24 -2.52 1.85 15.33
C ASN A 24 -2.48 2.08 13.80
N ILE A 25 -3.19 3.11 13.36
CA ILE A 25 -3.35 3.42 11.93
C ILE A 25 -2.05 3.92 11.29
N VAL A 26 -1.20 4.59 12.06
CA VAL A 26 0.11 5.09 11.58
C VAL A 26 0.98 3.92 11.14
N LEU A 27 1.03 2.86 11.95
CA LEU A 27 1.80 1.65 11.63
C LEU A 27 1.33 0.97 10.34
N LEU A 28 0.01 0.91 10.07
CA LEU A 28 -0.50 0.37 8.79
C LEU A 28 0.05 1.14 7.59
N LYS A 29 0.07 2.47 7.68
CA LYS A 29 0.56 3.32 6.60
C LYS A 29 2.05 3.09 6.36
N ASP A 30 2.83 2.99 7.43
CA ASP A 30 4.27 2.77 7.37
C ASP A 30 4.62 1.40 6.79
N LEU A 31 3.94 0.34 7.25
CA LEU A 31 4.07 -1.02 6.71
C LEU A 31 3.84 -1.07 5.21
N SER A 32 2.81 -0.35 4.74
CA SER A 32 2.52 -0.27 3.31
C SER A 32 3.57 0.49 2.52
N ASN A 33 4.21 1.51 3.10
CA ASN A 33 5.28 2.26 2.43
C ASN A 33 6.55 1.42 2.32
N GLU A 34 6.94 0.75 3.42
CA GLU A 34 8.05 -0.20 3.46
C GLU A 34 7.85 -1.32 2.42
N THR A 35 6.66 -1.92 2.39
CA THR A 35 6.36 -3.00 1.44
C THR A 35 6.46 -2.53 -0.01
N ILE A 36 6.02 -1.30 -0.34
CA ILE A 36 6.20 -0.76 -1.70
C ILE A 36 7.67 -0.50 -2.03
N HIS A 37 8.45 -0.01 -1.07
CA HIS A 37 9.86 0.23 -1.29
C HIS A 37 10.57 -1.07 -1.72
N ASP A 38 10.39 -2.14 -0.94
CA ASP A 38 10.94 -3.45 -1.24
C ASP A 38 10.40 -4.02 -2.56
N ALA A 39 9.08 -3.90 -2.75
CA ALA A 39 8.42 -4.41 -3.94
C ALA A 39 8.79 -3.65 -5.22
N SER A 40 9.25 -2.39 -5.12
CA SER A 40 9.72 -1.61 -6.28
C SER A 40 11.04 -2.16 -6.83
N THR A 41 11.90 -2.66 -5.94
CA THR A 41 13.18 -3.28 -6.31
C THR A 41 12.96 -4.63 -7.00
N VAL A 42 12.08 -5.46 -6.45
CA VAL A 42 11.87 -6.85 -6.92
C VAL A 42 10.74 -6.96 -7.95
N GLN A 43 9.90 -5.91 -8.08
CA GLN A 43 8.70 -5.85 -8.92
C GLN A 43 7.73 -7.03 -8.71
N ASP A 44 7.61 -7.48 -7.45
CA ASP A 44 6.73 -8.59 -7.08
C ASP A 44 5.27 -8.13 -6.96
N GLN A 45 4.41 -8.73 -7.79
CA GLN A 45 2.99 -8.39 -7.85
C GLN A 45 2.25 -8.67 -6.52
N TYR A 46 2.68 -9.67 -5.74
CA TYR A 46 2.02 -10.00 -4.48
C TYR A 46 2.27 -8.92 -3.43
N SER A 47 3.53 -8.52 -3.24
CA SER A 47 3.93 -7.46 -2.32
C SER A 47 3.30 -6.13 -2.70
N ILE A 48 3.24 -5.79 -4.00
CA ILE A 48 2.52 -4.60 -4.49
C ILE A 48 1.03 -4.66 -4.10
N THR A 49 0.39 -5.80 -4.35
CA THR A 49 -1.04 -5.98 -4.05
C THR A 49 -1.31 -5.83 -2.55
N ILE A 50 -0.50 -6.46 -1.71
CA ILE A 50 -0.60 -6.38 -0.25
C ILE A 50 -0.38 -4.94 0.24
N ALA A 51 0.62 -4.25 -0.30
CA ALA A 51 0.89 -2.87 0.08
C ALA A 51 -0.29 -1.93 -0.25
N ILE A 52 -0.95 -2.13 -1.40
CA ILE A 52 -2.17 -1.38 -1.77
C ILE A 52 -3.31 -1.68 -0.80
N ILE A 53 -3.55 -2.95 -0.47
CA ILE A 53 -4.60 -3.35 0.49
C ILE A 53 -4.36 -2.67 1.83
N ILE A 54 -3.14 -2.73 2.36
CA ILE A 54 -2.79 -2.18 3.67
C ILE A 54 -2.89 -0.65 3.67
N TYR A 55 -2.45 0.03 2.60
CA TYR A 55 -2.62 1.48 2.48
C TYR A 55 -4.10 1.88 2.44
N SER A 56 -4.89 1.12 1.68
CA SER A 56 -6.32 1.38 1.57
C SER A 56 -6.99 1.25 2.93
N LEU A 57 -6.64 0.21 3.69
CA LEU A 57 -7.10 0.02 5.06
C LEU A 57 -6.66 1.16 5.97
N SER A 58 -5.41 1.61 5.90
CA SER A 58 -4.95 2.75 6.71
C SER A 58 -5.78 4.00 6.41
N LYS A 59 -6.07 4.29 5.14
CA LYS A 59 -6.91 5.43 4.72
C LYS A 59 -8.38 5.30 5.11
N ILE A 60 -8.91 4.08 5.13
CA ILE A 60 -10.26 3.80 5.59
C ILE A 60 -10.34 4.01 7.10
N HIS A 61 -9.41 3.47 7.88
CA HIS A 61 -9.37 3.63 9.33
C HIS A 61 -9.02 5.06 9.78
N GLU A 62 -8.20 5.81 9.04
CA GLU A 62 -7.94 7.26 9.30
C GLU A 62 -9.23 8.08 9.38
N ARG A 63 -10.29 7.63 8.72
CA ARG A 63 -11.60 8.30 8.63
C ARG A 63 -12.69 7.56 9.41
N GLU A 64 -12.31 6.73 10.37
CA GLU A 64 -13.25 5.96 11.20
C GLU A 64 -14.30 6.85 11.90
N THR A 65 -13.96 8.08 12.28
CA THR A 65 -14.93 9.04 12.86
C THR A 65 -16.10 9.36 11.92
N HIS A 66 -15.87 9.29 10.61
CA HIS A 66 -16.89 9.48 9.57
C HIS A 66 -17.51 8.15 9.15
N TYR A 67 -16.70 7.10 8.95
CA TYR A 67 -17.17 5.82 8.43
C TYR A 67 -17.80 4.89 9.47
N GLY A 68 -17.41 5.03 10.73
CA GLY A 68 -17.90 4.25 11.86
C GLY A 68 -19.40 4.38 12.10
N GLN A 69 -20.01 5.42 11.54
CA GLN A 69 -21.44 5.70 11.61
C GLN A 69 -22.24 4.92 10.55
N PHE A 70 -21.60 4.38 9.52
CA PHE A 70 -22.29 3.61 8.48
C PHE A 70 -22.69 2.23 8.98
N LYS A 71 -23.92 1.82 8.62
CA LYS A 71 -24.39 0.45 8.85
C LYS A 71 -23.47 -0.54 8.13
N GLY A 72 -22.92 -1.48 8.88
CA GLY A 72 -21.99 -2.48 8.35
C GLY A 72 -20.50 -2.18 8.56
N TRP A 73 -20.12 -1.04 9.16
CA TRP A 73 -18.71 -0.75 9.50
C TRP A 73 -18.06 -1.84 10.35
N ARG A 74 -18.72 -2.25 11.43
CA ARG A 74 -18.19 -3.29 12.33
C ARG A 74 -18.00 -4.64 11.61
N THR A 75 -18.97 -5.00 10.76
CA THR A 75 -18.87 -6.20 9.92
C THR A 75 -17.71 -6.09 8.94
N PHE A 76 -17.54 -4.92 8.32
CA PHE A 76 -16.42 -4.64 7.44
C PHE A 76 -15.07 -4.77 8.15
N CYS A 77 -14.88 -4.19 9.33
CA CYS A 77 -13.64 -4.31 10.10
C CYS A 77 -13.35 -5.77 10.47
N TYR A 78 -14.37 -6.52 10.90
CA TYR A 78 -14.25 -7.94 11.19
C TYR A 78 -13.86 -8.76 9.95
N ASP A 79 -14.54 -8.52 8.82
CA ASP A 79 -14.23 -9.19 7.55
C ASP A 79 -12.83 -8.84 7.05
N CYS A 80 -12.36 -7.62 7.31
CA CYS A 80 -11.02 -7.20 6.96
C CYS A 80 -9.97 -8.01 7.72
N VAL A 81 -10.06 -8.04 9.04
CA VAL A 81 -9.16 -8.81 9.90
C VAL A 81 -9.19 -10.28 9.53
N ARG A 82 -10.38 -10.87 9.38
CA ARG A 82 -10.56 -12.28 9.02
C ARG A 82 -9.93 -12.60 7.66
N GLY A 83 -10.11 -11.72 6.67
CA GLY A 83 -9.52 -11.90 5.34
C GLY A 83 -7.99 -11.91 5.36
N LEU A 84 -7.38 -10.99 6.12
CA LEU A 84 -5.93 -10.93 6.28
C LEU A 84 -5.39 -12.16 7.02
N GLU A 85 -6.06 -12.62 8.08
CA GLU A 85 -5.69 -13.83 8.82
C GLU A 85 -5.78 -15.08 7.95
N LEU A 86 -6.85 -15.21 7.15
CA LEU A 86 -7.00 -16.33 6.21
C LEU A 86 -5.88 -16.31 5.15
N ALA A 87 -5.59 -15.15 4.58
CA ALA A 87 -4.49 -15.00 3.62
C ALA A 87 -3.14 -15.39 4.24
N LYS A 88 -2.86 -14.94 5.47
CA LYS A 88 -1.65 -15.33 6.22
C LYS A 88 -1.55 -16.85 6.39
N ASN A 89 -2.62 -17.47 6.90
CA ASN A 89 -2.67 -18.91 7.15
C ASN A 89 -2.46 -19.75 5.88
N ARG A 90 -2.89 -19.25 4.71
CA ARG A 90 -2.63 -19.90 3.42
C ARG A 90 -1.15 -19.88 3.05
N LEU A 91 -0.48 -18.74 3.24
CA LEU A 91 0.94 -18.61 2.98
C LEU A 91 1.80 -19.41 3.96
N GLU A 92 1.44 -19.47 5.24
CA GLU A 92 2.10 -20.33 6.24
C GLU A 92 2.03 -21.82 5.85
N LYS A 93 0.97 -22.23 5.15
CA LYS A 93 0.79 -23.59 4.63
C LYS A 93 1.33 -23.79 3.20
N PHE A 94 2.09 -22.84 2.67
CA PHE A 94 2.65 -22.87 1.32
C PHE A 94 1.57 -22.97 0.20
N ASP A 95 0.32 -22.63 0.50
CA ASP A 95 -0.83 -22.70 -0.41
C ASP A 95 -1.00 -21.39 -1.19
N ILE A 96 -0.14 -21.15 -2.18
CA ILE A 96 -0.14 -19.93 -3.01
C ILE A 96 -1.47 -19.78 -3.78
N LYS A 97 -2.01 -20.87 -4.33
CA LYS A 97 -3.29 -20.83 -5.05
C LYS A 97 -4.46 -20.48 -4.11
N GLY A 98 -4.42 -20.99 -2.89
CA GLY A 98 -5.35 -20.63 -1.84
C GLY A 98 -5.23 -19.15 -1.48
N PHE A 99 -4.02 -18.64 -1.30
CA PHE A 99 -3.77 -17.22 -1.08
C PHE A 99 -4.35 -16.34 -2.19
N ASP A 100 -4.11 -16.66 -3.47
CA ASP A 100 -4.68 -15.92 -4.60
C ASP A 100 -6.21 -15.86 -4.55
N ARG A 101 -6.84 -16.98 -4.16
CA ARG A 101 -8.28 -17.08 -4.00
C ARG A 101 -8.76 -16.21 -2.85
N GLU A 102 -8.07 -16.23 -1.71
CA GLU A 102 -8.43 -15.38 -0.56
C GLU A 102 -8.29 -13.90 -0.89
N ILE A 103 -7.23 -13.47 -1.58
CA ILE A 103 -7.07 -12.08 -2.01
C ILE A 103 -8.17 -11.67 -2.99
N LYS A 104 -8.49 -12.52 -3.97
CA LYS A 104 -9.62 -12.26 -4.90
C LYS A 104 -10.96 -12.18 -4.16
N ASN A 105 -11.19 -13.09 -3.22
CA ASN A 105 -12.40 -13.09 -2.40
C ASN A 105 -12.48 -11.83 -1.54
N TYR A 106 -11.38 -11.44 -0.91
CA TYR A 106 -11.26 -10.21 -0.14
C TYR A 106 -11.66 -9.00 -0.98
N LEU A 107 -11.03 -8.82 -2.15
CA LEU A 107 -11.35 -7.74 -3.07
C LEU A 107 -12.81 -7.76 -3.55
N ASN A 108 -13.40 -8.96 -3.69
CA ASN A 108 -14.81 -9.10 -4.05
C ASN A 108 -15.76 -8.82 -2.88
N THR A 109 -15.37 -9.10 -1.63
CA THR A 109 -16.16 -8.77 -0.44
C THR A 109 -16.26 -7.26 -0.28
N LEU A 110 -15.21 -6.50 -0.59
CA LEU A 110 -15.25 -5.04 -0.63
C LEU A 110 -16.34 -4.50 -1.58
N LYS A 111 -16.63 -5.22 -2.68
CA LYS A 111 -17.67 -4.84 -3.65
C LYS A 111 -19.10 -5.11 -3.15
N LYS A 112 -19.27 -5.88 -2.08
CA LYS A 112 -20.58 -6.31 -1.54
C LYS A 112 -21.07 -5.48 -0.36
N LEU A 113 -20.32 -4.46 0.06
CA LEU A 113 -20.70 -3.55 1.15
C LEU A 113 -21.91 -2.68 0.76
N ASP A 114 -22.57 -2.08 1.76
CA ASP A 114 -23.66 -1.11 1.57
C ASP A 114 -23.30 -0.07 0.49
N THR A 115 -24.26 0.32 -0.35
CA THR A 115 -24.01 1.11 -1.55
C THR A 115 -23.23 2.40 -1.27
N LYS A 116 -23.46 3.07 -0.13
CA LYS A 116 -22.70 4.27 0.23
C LYS A 116 -21.28 3.93 0.66
N LEU A 117 -21.12 3.02 1.63
CA LEU A 117 -19.82 2.60 2.15
C LEU A 117 -18.94 1.98 1.05
N LYS A 118 -19.54 1.20 0.15
CA LYS A 118 -18.91 0.61 -1.03
C LYS A 118 -18.30 1.66 -1.94
N ASN A 119 -19.06 2.69 -2.33
CA ASN A 119 -18.56 3.71 -3.26
C ASN A 119 -17.36 4.44 -2.66
N TYR A 120 -17.40 4.75 -1.37
CA TYR A 120 -16.27 5.38 -0.68
C TYR A 120 -15.05 4.47 -0.62
N ILE A 121 -15.22 3.21 -0.19
CA ILE A 121 -14.11 2.26 -0.11
C ILE A 121 -13.50 2.03 -1.49
N GLN A 122 -14.32 1.89 -2.53
CA GLN A 122 -13.84 1.72 -3.89
C GLN A 122 -13.02 2.94 -4.35
N ASP A 123 -13.46 4.17 -4.08
CA ASP A 123 -12.68 5.38 -4.38
C ASP A 123 -11.35 5.41 -3.61
N VAL A 124 -11.34 5.01 -2.34
CA VAL A 124 -10.10 4.91 -1.55
C VAL A 124 -9.14 3.88 -2.16
N PHE A 125 -9.63 2.73 -2.60
CA PHE A 125 -8.82 1.71 -3.25
C PHE A 125 -8.24 2.17 -4.59
N GLU A 126 -9.03 2.84 -5.44
CA GLU A 126 -8.50 3.37 -6.72
C GLU A 126 -7.46 4.45 -6.48
N ARG A 127 -7.69 5.35 -5.52
CA ARG A 127 -6.68 6.36 -5.10
C ARG A 127 -5.44 5.72 -4.49
N ALA A 128 -5.59 4.63 -3.75
CA ALA A 128 -4.48 3.88 -3.17
C ALA A 128 -3.60 3.26 -4.27
N LYS A 129 -4.20 2.70 -5.32
CA LYS A 129 -3.44 2.21 -6.48
C LYS A 129 -2.65 3.34 -7.13
N LEU A 130 -3.29 4.48 -7.42
CA LEU A 130 -2.59 5.63 -8.02
C LEU A 130 -1.46 6.15 -7.13
N ASN A 131 -1.69 6.21 -5.82
CA ASN A 131 -0.68 6.63 -4.86
C ASN A 131 0.51 5.65 -4.80
N LYS A 132 0.27 4.35 -4.78
CA LYS A 132 1.37 3.37 -4.76
C LYS A 132 2.05 3.26 -6.12
N ALA A 133 1.33 3.43 -7.21
CA ALA A 133 1.90 3.54 -8.54
C ALA A 133 2.88 4.72 -8.61
N SER A 134 2.50 5.91 -8.11
CA SER A 134 3.41 7.05 -8.11
C SER A 134 4.69 6.77 -7.31
N ARG A 135 4.59 6.08 -6.17
CA ARG A 135 5.74 5.67 -5.36
C ARG A 135 6.66 4.66 -6.06
N ILE A 136 6.08 3.68 -6.76
CA ILE A 136 6.88 2.74 -7.56
C ILE A 136 7.60 3.49 -8.69
N HIS A 137 6.94 4.48 -9.30
CA HIS A 137 7.55 5.33 -10.32
C HIS A 137 8.68 6.20 -9.77
N GLU A 138 8.54 6.76 -8.56
CA GLU A 138 9.61 7.47 -7.83
C GLU A 138 10.87 6.62 -7.66
N HIS A 139 10.69 5.31 -7.44
CA HIS A 139 11.79 4.35 -7.34
C HIS A 139 12.40 3.96 -8.70
N GLY A 140 12.10 4.70 -9.78
CA GLY A 140 12.74 4.55 -11.08
C GLY A 140 12.08 3.56 -12.02
N VAL A 141 10.95 2.96 -11.63
CA VAL A 141 10.18 2.08 -12.53
C VAL A 141 9.41 2.93 -13.53
N SER A 142 9.40 2.54 -14.81
CA SER A 142 8.71 3.32 -15.85
C SER A 142 7.19 3.37 -15.63
N ILE A 143 6.55 4.49 -16.00
CA ILE A 143 5.08 4.67 -15.93
C ILE A 143 4.34 3.50 -16.60
N GLY A 144 4.83 3.07 -17.76
CA GLY A 144 4.21 1.98 -18.51
C GLY A 144 4.23 0.66 -17.75
N ARG A 145 5.35 0.33 -17.10
CA ARG A 145 5.52 -0.89 -16.29
C ARG A 145 4.72 -0.80 -15.00
N THR A 146 4.75 0.33 -14.32
CA THR A 146 3.97 0.57 -13.11
C THR A 146 2.47 0.44 -13.36
N ALA A 147 1.97 1.03 -14.45
CA ALA A 147 0.56 0.96 -14.81
C ALA A 147 0.11 -0.50 -15.06
N GLU A 148 0.95 -1.30 -15.72
CA GLU A 148 0.73 -2.73 -15.93
C GLU A 148 0.69 -3.51 -14.61
N LEU A 149 1.66 -3.28 -13.72
CA LEU A 149 1.77 -3.96 -12.43
C LEU A 149 0.55 -3.71 -11.51
N LEU A 150 0.03 -2.48 -11.49
CA LEU A 150 -1.10 -2.11 -10.65
C LEU A 150 -2.47 -2.21 -11.35
N GLY A 151 -2.49 -2.48 -12.66
CA GLY A 151 -3.72 -2.50 -13.45
C GLY A 151 -4.44 -1.15 -13.47
N VAL A 152 -3.69 -0.04 -13.54
CA VAL A 152 -4.22 1.32 -13.64
C VAL A 152 -4.00 1.88 -15.04
N SER A 153 -4.78 2.89 -15.44
CA SER A 153 -4.53 3.56 -16.72
C SER A 153 -3.21 4.31 -16.68
N ARG A 154 -2.41 4.21 -17.76
CA ARG A 154 -1.21 5.04 -17.94
C ARG A 154 -1.55 6.52 -17.88
N TYR A 155 -2.69 6.92 -18.46
CA TYR A 155 -3.14 8.31 -18.47
C TYR A 155 -3.48 8.81 -17.05
N GLU A 156 -4.20 8.00 -16.26
CA GLU A 156 -4.54 8.35 -14.89
C GLU A 156 -3.29 8.46 -14.01
N LEU A 157 -2.32 7.56 -14.20
CA LEU A 157 -1.05 7.60 -13.49
C LEU A 157 -0.23 8.85 -13.87
N MET A 158 -0.14 9.19 -15.16
CA MET A 158 0.55 10.40 -15.62
C MET A 158 -0.08 11.67 -15.05
N ASP A 159 -1.41 11.77 -15.09
CA ASP A 159 -2.15 12.89 -14.53
C ASP A 159 -1.91 13.02 -13.01
N TYR A 160 -1.93 11.91 -12.28
CA TYR A 160 -1.69 11.89 -10.84
C TYR A 160 -0.25 12.30 -10.48
N VAL A 161 0.76 11.74 -11.15
CA VAL A 161 2.18 12.08 -10.93
C VAL A 161 2.44 13.55 -11.25
N GLY A 162 1.89 14.06 -12.36
CA GLY A 162 2.04 15.47 -12.75
C GLY A 162 1.44 16.45 -11.75
N LYS A 163 0.31 16.10 -11.12
CA LYS A 163 -0.35 16.93 -10.08
C LYS A 163 0.34 16.93 -8.73
N THR A 164 1.09 15.87 -8.44
CA THR A 164 1.66 15.64 -7.11
C THR A 164 3.08 16.18 -6.99
N PHE A 165 3.65 16.76 -8.07
CA PHE A 165 5.04 17.26 -8.14
C PHE A 165 6.04 16.25 -7.58
N ILE A 166 5.72 14.96 -7.74
CA ILE A 166 6.47 13.86 -7.14
C ILE A 166 7.86 13.72 -7.80
N SER A 167 7.97 14.09 -9.07
CA SER A 167 9.25 14.27 -9.77
C SER A 167 10.08 15.44 -9.24
N ASP A 168 9.47 16.38 -8.50
CA ASP A 168 10.13 17.55 -7.93
C ASP A 168 10.47 17.36 -6.44
N VAL A 169 10.37 16.12 -5.92
CA VAL A 169 10.87 15.80 -4.58
C VAL A 169 12.33 16.23 -4.48
N LYS A 170 12.60 16.97 -3.41
CA LYS A 170 13.76 17.82 -3.11
C LYS A 170 15.13 17.14 -3.05
N ASP A 171 15.38 16.05 -3.77
CA ASP A 171 16.72 15.46 -3.87
C ASP A 171 17.66 16.35 -4.71
N ASN A 172 17.10 17.28 -5.48
CA ASN A 172 17.81 18.30 -6.26
C ASN A 172 17.76 19.71 -5.64
N LEU A 173 17.58 19.84 -4.31
CA LEU A 173 17.82 21.15 -3.70
C LEU A 173 19.31 21.47 -3.85
N THR A 174 19.62 22.50 -4.65
CA THR A 174 20.94 23.11 -4.68
C THR A 174 21.30 23.53 -3.26
N ILE A 175 22.15 22.75 -2.59
CA ILE A 175 22.61 23.06 -1.26
C ILE A 175 23.46 24.33 -1.36
N ASP A 176 23.15 25.33 -0.53
CA ASP A 176 23.92 26.56 -0.44
C ASP A 176 25.44 26.25 -0.33
N PRO A 177 26.32 26.94 -1.10
CA PRO A 177 27.75 26.67 -1.11
C PRO A 177 28.38 26.62 0.29
N VAL A 178 27.91 27.44 1.23
CA VAL A 178 28.41 27.50 2.61
C VAL A 178 28.06 26.22 3.36
N LYS A 179 26.83 25.72 3.20
CA LYS A 179 26.39 24.45 3.80
C LYS A 179 27.17 23.26 3.22
N ARG A 180 27.46 23.27 1.92
CA ARG A 180 28.29 22.21 1.28
C ARG A 180 29.70 22.17 1.84
N MET A 181 30.37 23.33 1.94
CA MET A 181 31.73 23.40 2.51
C MET A 181 31.78 22.89 3.95
N LYS A 182 30.74 23.14 4.75
CA LYS A 182 30.67 22.66 6.14
C LYS A 182 30.59 21.14 6.22
N ILE A 183 29.71 20.52 5.43
CA ILE A 183 29.56 19.05 5.37
C ILE A 183 30.88 18.41 4.93
N THR A 184 31.52 18.94 3.88
CA THR A 184 32.81 18.42 3.40
C THR A 184 33.89 18.50 4.49
N ARG A 185 33.96 19.60 5.26
CA ARG A 185 34.93 19.73 6.36
C ARG A 185 34.72 18.73 7.49
N GLU A 186 33.48 18.29 7.73
CA GLU A 186 33.18 17.28 8.75
C GLU A 186 33.56 15.86 8.29
N ILE A 187 33.54 15.58 6.99
CA ILE A 187 33.95 14.28 6.42
C ILE A 187 35.48 14.08 6.46
N PHE A 188 36.25 15.16 6.31
CA PHE A 188 37.72 15.12 6.27
C PHE A 188 38.39 15.52 7.60
N LYS A 189 37.63 15.51 8.71
CA LYS A 189 38.18 15.57 10.07
C LYS A 189 38.45 14.17 10.59
#